data_AF-A0A2V2S2A2-F1
#
_entry.id   AF-A0A2V2S2A2-F1
#
_cell.length_a   1.000
_cell.length_b   1.000
_cell.length_c   1.000
_cell.angle_alpha   90.00
_cell.angle_beta   90.00
_cell.angle_gamma   90.00
#
_symmetry.space_group_name_H-M   'P 1'
#
loop_
_entity.id
_entity.type
_entity.pdbx_description
1 polymer ?
#
loop_
_entity_poly.entity_id
_entity_poly.type
_entity_poly.pdbx_seq_one_letter_code
_entity_poly.pdbx_strand_id
1 'polypeptide(L)'
;MQLTIEIPDQLARQLEPERERLAEIIARGLRRTWSAGSTHRREVISFLARQPSGDEIIAFRPSDEAGERAQELLARNSEGALTDAEEAELDEMCELDRFVALLKAEVLAQRSGAA
;
A
#
# COMPACT_ATOMS: atom_id res chain seq x y z
N MET A 1 -27.81 2.56 9.07
CA MET A 1 -27.56 3.99 9.36
C MET A 1 -27.50 4.74 8.04
N GLN A 2 -28.02 5.97 7.97
CA GLN A 2 -27.95 6.82 6.78
C GLN A 2 -26.98 7.97 7.05
N LEU A 3 -25.90 8.05 6.25
CA LEU A 3 -24.91 9.13 6.29
C LEU A 3 -25.09 9.98 5.03
N THR A 4 -25.17 11.28 5.18
CA THR A 4 -25.22 12.24 4.06
C THR A 4 -24.01 13.16 4.18
N ILE A 5 -23.25 13.26 3.10
CA ILE A 5 -22.02 14.04 3.01
C ILE A 5 -22.15 15.02 1.85
N GLU A 6 -21.82 16.28 2.11
CA GLU A 6 -21.70 17.29 1.07
C GLU A 6 -20.32 17.18 0.41
N ILE A 7 -20.30 17.13 -0.92
CA ILE A 7 -19.09 17.00 -1.72
C ILE A 7 -19.08 18.07 -2.81
N PRO A 8 -17.91 18.53 -3.27
CA PRO A 8 -17.82 19.48 -4.38
C PRO A 8 -18.47 18.95 -5.67
N ASP A 9 -19.11 19.83 -6.46
CA ASP A 9 -19.81 19.46 -7.71
C ASP A 9 -18.93 18.66 -8.69
N GLN A 10 -17.65 19.01 -8.77
CA GLN A 10 -16.69 18.30 -9.61
C GLN A 10 -16.56 16.83 -9.19
N LEU A 11 -16.52 16.57 -7.88
CA LEU A 11 -16.41 15.22 -7.34
C LEU A 11 -17.72 14.45 -7.51
N ALA A 12 -18.87 15.12 -7.31
CA ALA A 12 -20.18 14.52 -7.56
C ALA A 12 -20.30 13.98 -8.99
N ARG A 13 -19.87 14.77 -9.99
CA ARG A 13 -19.87 14.35 -11.40
C ARG A 13 -18.96 13.15 -11.68
N GLN A 14 -17.82 13.05 -11.00
CA GLN A 14 -16.92 11.92 -11.13
C GLN A 14 -17.47 10.64 -10.49
N LEU A 15 -18.30 10.78 -9.46
CA LEU A 15 -18.88 9.67 -8.70
C LEU A 15 -20.22 9.17 -9.26
N GLU A 16 -20.92 9.99 -10.05
CA GLU A 16 -22.16 9.60 -10.75
C GLU A 16 -22.05 8.27 -11.53
N PRO A 17 -21.01 8.05 -12.38
CA PRO A 17 -20.86 6.79 -13.11
C PRO A 17 -20.50 5.59 -12.21
N GLU A 18 -19.93 5.83 -11.03
CA GLU A 18 -19.52 4.79 -10.09
C GLU A 18 -20.55 4.59 -8.96
N ARG A 19 -21.79 5.08 -9.11
CA ARG A 19 -22.81 5.08 -8.03
C ARG A 19 -23.04 3.72 -7.39
N GLU A 20 -23.04 2.65 -8.18
CA GLU A 20 -23.25 1.28 -7.70
C GLU A 20 -22.04 0.73 -6.94
N ARG A 21 -20.85 1.29 -7.20
CA ARG A 21 -19.57 0.90 -6.57
C ARG A 21 -19.09 1.92 -5.54
N LEU A 22 -19.86 2.97 -5.29
CA LEU A 22 -19.50 4.04 -4.36
C LEU A 22 -19.11 3.53 -2.98
N ALA A 23 -19.87 2.58 -2.45
CA ALA A 23 -19.58 1.99 -1.14
C ALA A 23 -18.22 1.28 -1.13
N GLU A 24 -17.89 0.57 -2.20
CA GLU A 24 -16.60 -0.09 -2.39
C GLU A 24 -15.46 0.93 -2.51
N ILE A 25 -15.65 1.98 -3.31
CA ILE A 25 -14.66 3.05 -3.52
C ILE A 25 -14.39 3.79 -2.21
N ILE A 26 -15.45 4.12 -1.45
CA ILE A 26 -15.34 4.78 -0.16
C ILE A 26 -14.65 3.85 0.84
N ALA A 27 -15.04 2.57 0.92
CA ALA A 27 -14.38 1.60 1.80
C ALA A 27 -12.88 1.51 1.50
N ARG A 28 -12.49 1.42 0.22
CA ARG A 28 -11.08 1.42 -0.22
C ARG A 28 -10.38 2.75 0.06
N GLY A 29 -11.05 3.88 -0.11
CA GLY A 29 -10.54 5.21 0.18
C GLY A 29 -10.30 5.44 1.68
N LEU A 30 -11.20 4.92 2.51
CA LEU A 30 -11.08 4.97 3.97
C LEU A 30 -9.94 4.07 4.49
N ARG A 31 -9.68 2.93 3.83
CA ARG A 31 -8.48 2.11 4.09
C ARG A 31 -7.17 2.88 3.86
N ARG A 32 -7.16 3.88 2.95
CA ARG A 32 -5.96 4.68 2.62
C ARG A 32 -5.65 5.85 3.56
N THR A 33 -6.61 6.28 4.39
CA THR A 33 -6.45 7.47 5.24
C THR A 33 -5.58 7.29 6.49
N TRP A 34 -4.91 6.14 6.66
CA TRP A 34 -3.99 5.92 7.80
C TRP A 34 -2.50 6.16 7.49
N SER A 35 -2.18 6.75 6.32
CA SER A 35 -0.79 6.87 5.84
C SER A 35 0.13 7.84 6.61
N ALA A 36 -0.38 8.66 7.53
CA ALA A 36 0.50 9.47 8.39
C ALA A 36 1.21 8.64 9.48
N GLY A 37 0.62 7.51 9.88
CA GLY A 37 1.09 6.65 10.98
C GLY A 37 1.73 5.32 10.55
N SER A 38 1.62 4.92 9.28
CA SER A 38 2.09 3.61 8.81
C SER A 38 3.61 3.47 8.86
N THR A 39 4.12 2.66 9.79
CA THR A 39 5.56 2.40 9.98
C THR A 39 6.19 1.81 8.72
N HIS A 40 5.51 0.87 8.05
CA HIS A 40 6.01 0.22 6.83
C HIS A 40 6.22 1.21 5.67
N ARG A 41 5.26 2.12 5.42
CA ARG A 41 5.41 3.15 4.37
C ARG A 41 6.52 4.14 4.73
N ARG A 42 6.64 4.51 6.02
CA ARG A 42 7.70 5.40 6.50
C ARG A 42 9.08 4.78 6.26
N GLU A 43 9.22 3.47 6.44
CA GLU A 43 10.46 2.75 6.17
C GLU A 43 10.87 2.87 4.70
N VAL A 44 9.95 2.57 3.76
CA VAL A 44 10.21 2.69 2.31
C VAL A 44 10.51 4.15 1.92
N ILE A 45 9.74 5.12 2.42
CA ILE A 45 9.99 6.54 2.16
C ILE A 45 11.35 6.97 2.69
N SER A 46 11.71 6.57 3.92
CA SER A 46 12.99 6.89 4.52
C SER A 46 14.15 6.25 3.77
N PHE A 47 13.97 5.05 3.23
CA PHE A 47 14.95 4.40 2.37
C PHE A 47 15.16 5.20 1.09
N LEU A 48 14.09 5.55 0.37
CA LEU A 48 14.19 6.31 -0.89
C LEU A 48 14.72 7.73 -0.69
N ALA A 49 14.38 8.39 0.42
CA ALA A 49 14.85 9.73 0.74
C ALA A 49 16.39 9.81 0.91
N ARG A 50 17.05 8.68 1.19
CA ARG A 50 18.52 8.60 1.26
C ARG A 50 19.20 8.52 -0.11
N GLN A 51 18.43 8.58 -1.21
CA GLN A 51 18.91 8.43 -2.58
C GLN A 51 19.75 7.16 -2.76
N PRO A 52 19.16 5.97 -2.49
CA PRO A 52 19.87 4.71 -2.60
C PRO A 52 20.33 4.47 -4.04
N SER A 53 21.48 3.81 -4.17
CA SER A 53 21.97 3.31 -5.46
C SER A 53 21.05 2.23 -6.03
N GLY A 54 21.20 1.94 -7.33
CA GLY A 54 20.44 0.86 -7.97
C GLY A 54 20.67 -0.51 -7.31
N ASP A 55 21.88 -0.79 -6.82
CA ASP A 55 22.17 -2.04 -6.09
C ASP A 55 21.44 -2.08 -4.75
N GLU A 56 21.44 -0.98 -4.01
CA GLU A 56 20.71 -0.88 -2.75
C GLU A 56 19.20 -1.02 -2.95
N ILE A 57 18.65 -0.45 -4.03
CA ILE A 57 17.23 -0.63 -4.40
C ILE A 57 16.91 -2.09 -4.68
N ILE A 58 17.74 -2.79 -5.46
CA ILE A 58 17.54 -4.22 -5.77
C ILE A 58 17.65 -5.07 -4.50
N ALA A 59 18.62 -4.76 -3.64
CA ALA A 59 18.87 -5.46 -2.39
C ALA A 59 17.87 -5.12 -1.28
N PHE A 60 17.08 -4.05 -1.43
CA PHE A 60 16.13 -3.61 -0.41
C PHE A 60 15.23 -4.75 0.05
N ARG A 61 15.11 -4.90 1.36
CA ARG A 61 14.15 -5.77 2.02
C ARG A 61 13.51 -4.99 3.17
N PRO A 62 12.25 -5.29 3.51
CA PRO A 62 11.65 -4.79 4.74
C PRO A 62 12.52 -5.15 5.94
N SER A 63 12.41 -4.35 7.00
CA SER A 63 12.98 -4.65 8.31
C SER A 63 12.53 -6.02 8.83
N ASP A 64 13.34 -6.63 9.69
CA ASP A 64 13.03 -7.93 10.28
C ASP A 64 11.68 -7.89 11.03
N GLU A 65 11.41 -6.79 11.75
CA GLU A 65 10.12 -6.54 12.42
C GLU A 65 8.94 -6.55 11.43
N ALA A 66 9.07 -5.86 10.29
CA ALA A 66 8.05 -5.88 9.25
C ALA A 66 7.90 -7.28 8.62
N GLY A 67 8.99 -8.02 8.47
CA GLY A 67 8.97 -9.39 7.96
C GLY A 67 8.27 -10.36 8.90
N GLU A 68 8.56 -10.30 10.20
CA GLU A 68 7.90 -11.11 11.24
C GLU A 68 6.41 -10.78 11.32
N ARG A 69 6.06 -9.49 11.31
CA ARG A 69 4.65 -9.06 11.31
C ARG A 69 3.89 -9.57 10.09
N ALA A 70 4.50 -9.55 8.90
CA ALA A 70 3.90 -10.09 7.69
C ALA A 70 3.58 -11.58 7.85
N GLN A 71 4.51 -12.35 8.39
CA GLN A 71 4.33 -13.79 8.61
C GLN A 71 3.22 -14.08 9.60
N GLU A 72 3.14 -13.31 10.69
CA GLU A 72 2.06 -13.43 11.67
C GLU A 72 0.69 -13.15 11.03
N LEU A 73 0.56 -12.05 10.28
CA LEU A 73 -0.69 -11.68 9.62
C LEU A 73 -1.09 -12.72 8.57
N LEU A 74 -0.16 -13.26 7.80
CA LEU A 74 -0.43 -14.32 6.82
C LEU A 74 -0.88 -15.62 7.49
N ALA A 75 -0.25 -16.01 8.61
CA ALA A 75 -0.68 -17.18 9.38
C ALA A 75 -2.12 -17.00 9.88
N ARG A 76 -2.44 -15.85 10.47
CA ARG A 76 -3.79 -15.53 10.95
C ARG A 76 -4.82 -15.36 9.83
N ASN A 77 -4.40 -14.87 8.66
CA ASN A 77 -5.24 -14.82 7.46
C ASN A 77 -5.66 -16.23 7.05
N SER A 78 -4.73 -17.19 7.05
CA SER A 78 -5.01 -18.58 6.70
C SER A 78 -6.01 -19.26 7.64
N GLU A 79 -6.08 -18.80 8.89
CA GLU A 79 -7.03 -19.26 9.91
C GLU A 79 -8.37 -18.49 9.87
N GLY A 80 -8.49 -17.47 9.02
CA GLY A 80 -9.66 -16.59 8.95
C GLY A 80 -9.84 -15.71 10.20
N ALA A 81 -8.75 -15.44 10.92
CA ALA A 81 -8.74 -14.81 12.25
C ALA A 81 -8.21 -13.36 12.25
N LEU A 82 -8.20 -12.70 11.09
CA LEU A 82 -7.83 -11.29 11.00
C LEU A 82 -8.98 -10.39 11.43
N THR A 83 -8.63 -9.35 12.20
CA THR A 83 -9.50 -8.20 12.41
C THR A 83 -9.46 -7.28 11.20
N ASP A 84 -10.45 -6.39 11.06
CA ASP A 84 -10.48 -5.39 9.98
C ASP A 84 -9.22 -4.51 9.94
N ALA A 85 -8.65 -4.20 11.11
CA ALA A 85 -7.42 -3.41 11.21
C ALA A 85 -6.20 -4.18 10.69
N GLU A 86 -6.15 -5.49 10.95
CA GLU A 86 -5.06 -6.36 10.52
C GLU A 86 -5.19 -6.76 9.05
N GLU A 87 -6.41 -6.88 8.53
CA GLU A 87 -6.65 -7.00 7.09
C GLU A 87 -6.15 -5.73 6.37
N ALA A 88 -6.45 -4.54 6.90
CA ALA A 88 -5.97 -3.29 6.33
C ALA A 88 -4.44 -3.15 6.42
N GLU A 89 -3.82 -3.61 7.51
CA GLU A 89 -2.37 -3.67 7.67
C GLU A 89 -1.73 -4.61 6.63
N LEU A 90 -2.27 -5.82 6.47
CA LEU A 90 -1.77 -6.79 5.49
C LEU A 90 -1.94 -6.28 4.05
N ASP A 91 -3.08 -5.67 3.72
CA ASP A 91 -3.33 -5.02 2.44
C ASP A 91 -2.28 -3.94 2.14
N GLU A 92 -1.95 -3.11 3.12
CA GLU A 92 -0.92 -2.08 3.01
C GLU A 92 0.46 -2.70 2.71
N MET A 93 0.85 -3.74 3.44
CA MET A 93 2.12 -4.44 3.23
C MET A 93 2.19 -5.03 1.81
N CYS A 94 1.09 -5.60 1.30
CA CYS A 94 1.00 -6.10 -0.07
C CYS A 94 1.03 -4.99 -1.14
N GLU A 95 0.50 -3.80 -0.86
CA GLU A 95 0.66 -2.64 -1.76
C GLU A 95 2.12 -2.18 -1.81
N LEU A 96 2.81 -2.11 -0.67
CA LEU A 96 4.21 -1.70 -0.60
C LEU A 96 5.16 -2.70 -1.26
N ASP A 97 4.93 -4.01 -1.07
CA ASP A 97 5.72 -5.05 -1.73
C ASP A 97 5.64 -4.93 -3.26
N ARG A 98 4.43 -4.79 -3.81
CA ARG A 98 4.22 -4.57 -5.25
C ARG A 98 4.93 -3.32 -5.75
N PHE A 99 4.84 -2.21 -5.00
CA PHE A 99 5.52 -0.98 -5.35
C PHE A 99 7.05 -1.16 -5.41
N VAL A 100 7.64 -1.80 -4.40
CA VAL A 100 9.07 -2.09 -4.34
C VAL A 100 9.47 -3.04 -5.48
N ALA A 101 8.67 -4.05 -5.78
CA ALA A 101 8.95 -4.98 -6.89
C ALA A 101 9.01 -4.26 -8.24
N LEU A 102 8.09 -3.32 -8.50
CA LEU A 102 8.12 -2.47 -9.71
C LEU A 102 9.35 -1.57 -9.75
N LEU A 103 9.72 -0.98 -8.61
CA LEU A 103 10.92 -0.16 -8.53
C LEU A 103 12.18 -0.98 -8.86
N LYS A 104 12.30 -2.20 -8.33
CA LYS A 104 13.40 -3.11 -8.65
C LYS A 104 13.43 -3.49 -10.13
N ALA A 105 12.27 -3.79 -10.71
CA ALA A 105 12.16 -4.12 -12.13
C ALA A 105 12.63 -2.97 -13.03
N GLU A 106 12.26 -1.74 -12.69
CA GLU A 106 12.68 -0.54 -13.43
C GLU A 106 14.21 -0.34 -13.36
N VAL A 107 14.81 -0.48 -12.18
CA VAL A 107 16.27 -0.38 -12.02
C VAL A 107 17.00 -1.46 -12.82
N LEU A 108 16.49 -2.70 -12.83
CA LEU A 108 17.05 -3.79 -13.63
C LEU A 108 16.92 -3.53 -15.14
N ALA A 109 15.81 -2.94 -15.59
CA ALA A 109 15.60 -2.57 -16.98
C ALA A 109 16.59 -1.49 -17.43
N GLN A 110 16.81 -0.45 -16.62
CA GLN A 110 17.77 0.61 -16.91
C GLN A 110 19.21 0.07 -16.99
N ARG A 111 19.57 -0.89 -16.14
CA ARG A 111 20.88 -1.57 -16.20
C ARG A 111 21.07 -2.38 -17.47
N SER A 112 20.03 -3.09 -17.89
CA SER A 112 20.04 -3.90 -19.11
C SER A 112 20.08 -3.05 -20.39
N GLY A 113 19.57 -1.81 -20.36
CA GLY A 113 19.65 -0.87 -21.47
C GLY A 113 20.94 -0.05 -21.53
N ALA A 114 21.76 -0.09 -20.47
CA ALA A 114 23.05 0.60 -20.40
C ALA A 114 24.25 -0.33 -20.70
N ALA A 115 24.01 -1.63 -20.92
CA ALA A 115 24.98 -2.65 -21.33
C ALA A 115 24.95 -2.86 -22.85
#